data_AF-A0A969R142-F1
#
_entry.id   AF-A0A969R142-F1
#
_cell.length_a   1.000
_cell.length_b   1.000
_cell.length_c   1.000
_cell.angle_alpha   90.00
_cell.angle_beta   90.00
_cell.angle_gamma   90.00
#
_symmetry.space_group_name_H-M   'P 1'
#
loop_
_entity.id
_entity.type
_entity.pdbx_description
1 polymer ?
#
loop_
_entity_poly.entity_id
_entity_poly.type
_entity_poly.pdbx_seq_one_letter_code
_entity_poly.pdbx_strand_id
1 'polypeptide(L)'
;MNCEQTDYRAVVALALLISTLLGAVTSALAQPSAASTTEKWRPTDGYYESPGKDFDSDCRKAYGVFTIELAEKSVSGFEWNCTVNRIKDTAPGAIELNMTCYDLNMPTSARDPDAGERPFKEVMLLKRINHKSMSVRKTIAGQFKGPNWQADYCPDDVQQTRIEEKKSAEEKARYKIPEQLSRPNQWRPKDGIYASTGPDFSDRCARSGDFAIGLVDGSISSGRAECKVVELMNIGQAAISLSIRCSQPRAKQA
;
A
#
# COMPACT_ATOMS: atom_id res chain seq x y z
N MET A 1 -35.49 -2.42 -5.44
CA MET A 1 -35.74 -3.88 -5.57
C MET A 1 -34.62 -4.57 -4.82
N ASN A 2 -34.98 -5.29 -3.76
CA ASN A 2 -34.05 -5.94 -2.83
C ASN A 2 -33.55 -7.30 -3.36
N CYS A 3 -32.44 -7.71 -2.73
CA CYS A 3 -31.72 -8.99 -2.71
C CYS A 3 -32.51 -10.27 -3.01
N GLU A 4 -31.81 -11.33 -3.47
CA GLU A 4 -31.61 -12.52 -2.61
C GLU A 4 -30.62 -13.56 -3.14
N GLN A 5 -30.06 -14.28 -2.16
CA GLN A 5 -29.13 -15.40 -2.18
C GLN A 5 -29.93 -16.69 -1.98
N THR A 6 -29.47 -17.85 -2.44
CA THR A 6 -30.04 -19.13 -1.98
C THR A 6 -28.98 -20.23 -1.94
N ASP A 7 -28.81 -20.80 -0.74
CA ASP A 7 -28.06 -22.02 -0.41
C ASP A 7 -28.81 -23.29 -0.82
N TYR A 8 -28.09 -24.39 -1.07
CA TYR A 8 -28.57 -25.75 -0.75
C TYR A 8 -27.43 -26.68 -0.30
N ARG A 9 -27.71 -27.46 0.75
CA ARG A 9 -26.84 -28.42 1.45
C ARG A 9 -27.18 -29.87 1.05
N ALA A 10 -26.16 -30.73 1.21
CA ALA A 10 -26.18 -32.15 1.63
C ALA A 10 -26.83 -33.18 0.69
N VAL A 11 -26.53 -34.49 0.67
CA VAL A 11 -25.57 -35.47 1.24
C VAL A 11 -25.91 -36.77 0.46
N VAL A 12 -24.97 -37.71 0.25
CA VAL A 12 -25.11 -39.18 0.47
C VAL A 12 -23.84 -39.89 -0.02
N ALA A 13 -23.32 -40.76 0.85
CA ALA A 13 -22.17 -41.63 0.66
C ALA A 13 -22.53 -42.94 -0.08
N LEU A 14 -21.54 -43.58 -0.72
CA LEU A 14 -21.48 -45.04 -0.80
C LEU A 14 -20.02 -45.51 -0.90
N ALA A 15 -19.63 -46.35 0.04
CA ALA A 15 -18.38 -47.11 0.02
C ALA A 15 -18.57 -48.41 -0.75
N LEU A 16 -17.51 -48.92 -1.40
CA LEU A 16 -17.31 -50.35 -1.65
C LEU A 16 -15.82 -50.63 -1.91
N LEU A 17 -15.27 -51.50 -1.06
CA LEU A 17 -13.93 -52.10 -1.09
C LEU A 17 -13.92 -53.29 -2.07
N ILE A 18 -12.90 -53.42 -2.91
CA ILE A 18 -12.44 -54.73 -3.44
C ILE A 18 -10.90 -54.71 -3.52
N SER A 19 -10.28 -55.66 -2.79
CA SER A 19 -8.86 -56.00 -2.81
C SER A 19 -8.59 -57.09 -3.85
N THR A 20 -7.44 -57.07 -4.55
CA THR A 20 -6.32 -58.07 -4.47
C THR A 20 -5.29 -57.96 -5.63
N LEU A 21 -4.02 -57.70 -5.25
CA LEU A 21 -2.71 -58.29 -5.63
C LEU A 21 -2.41 -58.88 -7.03
N LEU A 22 -1.35 -58.39 -7.71
CA LEU A 22 0.00 -59.00 -7.90
C LEU A 22 0.76 -58.43 -9.13
N GLY A 23 2.07 -58.17 -8.98
CA GLY A 23 3.08 -58.43 -10.03
C GLY A 23 3.78 -57.25 -10.74
N ALA A 24 4.96 -56.88 -10.20
CA ALA A 24 6.20 -56.36 -10.85
C ALA A 24 6.14 -55.42 -12.09
N VAL A 25 6.64 -54.18 -11.95
CA VAL A 25 7.88 -53.64 -12.58
C VAL A 25 8.25 -52.36 -11.81
N THR A 26 9.45 -52.25 -11.22
CA THR A 26 9.95 -50.97 -10.70
C THR A 26 10.38 -50.09 -11.87
N SER A 27 9.42 -49.50 -12.57
CA SER A 27 9.67 -48.25 -13.29
C SER A 27 9.81 -47.17 -12.22
N ALA A 28 10.98 -46.54 -12.16
CA ALA A 28 11.14 -45.27 -11.49
C ALA A 28 10.21 -44.26 -12.18
N LEU A 29 8.96 -44.21 -11.74
CA LEU A 29 8.07 -43.11 -11.98
C LEU A 29 8.72 -41.92 -11.29
N ALA A 30 9.40 -41.09 -12.09
CA ALA A 30 9.53 -39.69 -11.76
C ALA A 30 8.10 -39.21 -11.47
N GLN A 31 7.74 -39.16 -10.19
CA GLN A 31 6.52 -38.51 -9.78
C GLN A 31 6.59 -37.12 -10.42
N PRO A 32 5.58 -36.70 -11.21
CA PRO A 32 5.47 -35.29 -11.51
C PRO A 32 5.43 -34.64 -10.14
N SER A 33 6.52 -33.98 -9.77
CA SER A 33 6.56 -33.12 -8.58
C SER A 33 5.32 -32.28 -8.73
N ALA A 34 4.32 -32.54 -7.87
CA ALA A 34 3.13 -31.73 -7.82
C ALA A 34 3.67 -30.32 -7.79
N ALA A 35 3.41 -29.56 -8.86
CA ALA A 35 3.92 -28.22 -9.00
C ALA A 35 3.47 -27.53 -7.72
N SER A 36 4.40 -27.41 -6.77
CA SER A 36 4.17 -26.75 -5.51
C SER A 36 3.72 -25.39 -5.98
N THR A 37 2.44 -25.08 -5.77
CA THR A 37 1.91 -23.73 -5.92
C THR A 37 2.72 -22.94 -4.93
N THR A 38 3.86 -22.44 -5.42
CA THR A 38 4.90 -21.89 -4.59
C THR A 38 4.26 -20.66 -4.01
N GLU A 39 3.88 -20.74 -2.75
CA GLU A 39 3.13 -19.70 -2.08
C GLU A 39 3.89 -18.39 -2.28
N LYS A 40 3.22 -17.41 -2.88
CA LYS A 40 3.81 -16.10 -3.16
C LYS A 40 3.95 -15.36 -1.84
N TRP A 41 5.06 -15.60 -1.16
CA TRP A 41 5.36 -14.97 0.11
C TRP A 41 5.42 -13.44 -0.02
N ARG A 42 4.83 -12.74 0.95
CA ARG A 42 4.97 -11.30 1.15
C ARG A 42 5.31 -11.05 2.62
N PRO A 43 6.13 -10.04 2.95
CA PRO A 43 6.23 -9.58 4.33
C PRO A 43 4.85 -9.09 4.80
N THR A 44 4.61 -9.23 6.09
CA THR A 44 3.42 -8.66 6.74
C THR A 44 3.52 -7.14 6.72
N ASP A 45 2.40 -6.44 6.53
CA ASP A 45 2.40 -4.99 6.70
C ASP A 45 2.65 -4.64 8.17
N GLY A 46 3.46 -3.62 8.41
CA GLY A 46 3.74 -3.10 9.74
C GLY A 46 5.17 -2.64 9.93
N TYR A 47 5.55 -2.58 11.20
CA TYR A 47 6.80 -2.03 11.69
C TYR A 47 7.84 -3.12 11.95
N TYR A 48 9.07 -2.82 11.58
CA TYR A 48 10.20 -3.71 11.65
C TYR A 48 11.42 -2.98 12.18
N GLU A 49 12.28 -3.70 12.91
CA GLU A 49 13.51 -3.13 13.45
C GLU A 49 14.67 -4.12 13.37
N SER A 50 15.88 -3.61 13.40
CA SER A 50 17.08 -4.43 13.51
C SER A 50 17.08 -5.18 14.84
N PRO A 51 17.31 -6.51 14.87
CA PRO A 51 17.38 -7.24 16.12
C PRO A 51 18.59 -6.75 16.93
N GLY A 52 18.47 -6.77 18.26
CA GLY A 52 19.53 -6.32 19.15
C GLY A 52 19.08 -6.27 20.60
N LYS A 53 20.01 -5.87 21.49
CA LYS A 53 19.75 -5.73 22.92
C LYS A 53 18.62 -4.73 23.21
N ASP A 54 18.46 -3.73 22.34
CA ASP A 54 17.53 -2.63 22.51
C ASP A 54 16.29 -2.75 21.60
N PHE A 55 16.08 -3.91 20.96
CA PHE A 55 15.02 -4.16 19.95
C PHE A 55 13.64 -3.66 20.38
N ASP A 56 13.16 -4.07 21.56
CA ASP A 56 11.84 -3.67 22.05
C ASP A 56 11.74 -2.15 22.27
N SER A 57 12.83 -1.53 22.71
CA SER A 57 12.88 -0.08 22.92
C SER A 57 12.95 0.67 21.60
N ASP A 58 13.67 0.14 20.61
CA ASP A 58 13.79 0.72 19.28
C ASP A 58 12.47 0.65 18.51
N CYS A 59 11.77 -0.48 18.58
CA CYS A 59 10.41 -0.63 18.05
C CYS A 59 9.43 0.42 18.61
N ARG A 60 9.60 0.84 19.87
CA ARG A 60 8.74 1.83 20.54
C ARG A 60 9.14 3.27 20.26
N LYS A 61 10.27 3.55 19.59
CA LYS A 61 10.66 4.92 19.25
C LYS A 61 9.71 5.51 18.21
N ALA A 62 9.20 6.71 18.46
CA ALA A 62 8.25 7.36 17.55
C ALA A 62 8.78 7.52 16.10
N TYR A 63 10.10 7.62 15.93
CA TYR A 63 10.77 7.83 14.64
C TYR A 63 11.81 6.74 14.36
N GLY A 64 12.08 6.52 13.08
CA GLY A 64 13.21 5.73 12.60
C GLY A 64 12.94 4.25 12.33
N VAL A 65 11.78 3.74 12.76
CA VAL A 65 11.41 2.35 12.55
C VAL A 65 11.12 2.08 11.07
N PHE A 66 11.70 1.00 10.54
CA PHE A 66 11.47 0.57 9.16
C PHE A 66 10.04 0.07 9.01
N THR A 67 9.30 0.65 8.07
CA THR A 67 7.88 0.35 7.88
C THR A 67 7.66 -0.19 6.47
N ILE A 68 6.91 -1.28 6.38
CA ILE A 68 6.43 -1.84 5.11
C ILE A 68 4.90 -1.84 5.14
N GLU A 69 4.28 -1.19 4.18
CA GLU A 69 2.83 -1.22 3.98
C GLU A 69 2.57 -1.55 2.51
N LEU A 70 2.73 -2.82 2.12
CA LEU A 70 2.57 -3.24 0.73
C LEU A 70 1.13 -3.06 0.23
N ALA A 71 0.13 -3.14 1.11
CA ALA A 71 -1.25 -2.82 0.75
C ALA A 71 -1.42 -1.34 0.34
N GLU A 72 -0.64 -0.44 0.95
CA GLU A 72 -0.62 0.99 0.64
C GLU A 72 0.45 1.35 -0.40
N LYS A 73 1.22 0.35 -0.86
CA LYS A 73 2.36 0.52 -1.77
C LYS A 73 3.41 1.49 -1.21
N SER A 74 3.66 1.47 0.10
CA SER A 74 4.66 2.30 0.75
C SER A 74 5.71 1.46 1.49
N VAL A 75 6.93 1.98 1.48
CA VAL A 75 8.02 1.52 2.33
C VAL A 75 8.74 2.77 2.85
N SER A 76 8.94 2.87 4.15
CA SER A 76 9.54 4.04 4.77
C SER A 76 10.52 3.67 5.87
N GLY A 77 11.36 4.61 6.26
CA GLY A 77 12.26 4.49 7.39
C GLY A 77 12.62 5.86 7.94
N PHE A 78 13.72 5.95 8.67
CA PHE A 78 14.22 7.24 9.18
C PHE A 78 14.49 8.20 8.02
N GLU A 79 13.68 9.25 7.90
CA GLU A 79 13.85 10.39 6.98
C GLU A 79 13.73 10.08 5.48
N TRP A 80 13.21 8.90 5.12
CA TRP A 80 12.90 8.56 3.73
C TRP A 80 11.57 7.81 3.61
N ASN A 81 10.90 8.05 2.49
CA ASN A 81 9.69 7.34 2.11
C ASN A 81 9.77 6.96 0.63
N CYS A 82 9.34 5.75 0.31
CA CYS A 82 9.33 5.21 -1.04
C CYS A 82 7.95 4.69 -1.41
N THR A 83 7.48 5.07 -2.60
CA THR A 83 6.33 4.48 -3.25
C THR A 83 6.75 3.22 -4.00
N VAL A 84 6.11 2.09 -3.71
CA VAL A 84 6.31 0.81 -4.38
C VAL A 84 5.56 0.81 -5.71
N ASN A 85 6.31 0.84 -6.81
CA ASN A 85 5.75 0.83 -8.15
C ASN A 85 5.48 -0.59 -8.65
N ARG A 86 6.35 -1.54 -8.29
CA ARG A 86 6.27 -2.93 -8.76
C ARG A 86 6.88 -3.89 -7.76
N ILE A 87 6.22 -5.03 -7.57
CA ILE A 87 6.71 -6.18 -6.82
C ILE A 87 7.01 -7.30 -7.80
N LYS A 88 8.19 -7.91 -7.70
CA LYS A 88 8.62 -9.04 -8.52
C LYS A 88 9.07 -10.18 -7.63
N ASP A 89 8.49 -11.36 -7.80
CA ASP A 89 8.99 -12.59 -7.16
C ASP A 89 10.33 -12.99 -7.79
N THR A 90 11.37 -13.16 -6.97
CA THR A 90 12.73 -13.50 -7.44
C THR A 90 13.15 -14.92 -7.09
N ALA A 91 12.62 -15.45 -5.99
CA ALA A 91 12.76 -16.85 -5.57
C ALA A 91 11.66 -17.19 -4.55
N PRO A 92 11.46 -18.47 -4.19
CA PRO A 92 10.60 -18.82 -3.06
C PRO A 92 11.02 -18.07 -1.80
N GLY A 93 10.09 -17.31 -1.21
CA GLY A 93 10.39 -16.47 -0.04
C GLY A 93 11.27 -15.25 -0.34
N ALA A 94 11.40 -14.81 -1.59
CA ALA A 94 12.15 -13.60 -1.92
C ALA A 94 11.45 -12.74 -2.98
N ILE A 95 11.44 -11.43 -2.75
CA ILE A 95 10.85 -10.44 -3.65
C ILE A 95 11.80 -9.26 -3.88
N GLU A 96 11.61 -8.62 -5.01
CA GLU A 96 12.21 -7.35 -5.40
C GLU A 96 11.11 -6.29 -5.49
N LEU A 97 11.32 -5.19 -4.78
CA LEU A 97 10.49 -3.99 -4.83
C LEU A 97 11.20 -2.97 -5.71
N ASN A 98 10.56 -2.56 -6.80
CA ASN A 98 10.97 -1.39 -7.57
C ASN A 98 10.20 -0.19 -7.05
N MET A 99 10.91 0.82 -6.59
CA MET A 99 10.34 1.92 -5.82
C MET A 99 10.82 3.28 -6.31
N THR A 100 10.04 4.30 -6.01
CA THR A 100 10.41 5.71 -6.16
C THR A 100 10.49 6.33 -4.79
N CYS A 101 11.65 6.82 -4.42
CA CYS A 101 11.95 7.34 -3.09
C CYS A 101 12.12 8.86 -3.10
N TYR A 102 11.76 9.45 -1.97
CA TYR A 102 12.04 10.83 -1.61
C TYR A 102 12.92 10.80 -0.36
N ASP A 103 14.05 11.47 -0.41
CA ASP A 103 15.02 11.55 0.69
C ASP A 103 15.35 13.02 0.92
N LEU A 104 14.94 13.50 2.10
CA LEU A 104 15.09 14.90 2.50
C LEU A 104 16.55 15.28 2.76
N ASN A 105 17.48 14.31 2.84
CA ASN A 105 18.88 14.52 3.17
C ASN A 105 19.85 14.30 2.00
N MET A 106 19.34 14.03 0.79
CA MET A 106 20.21 13.97 -0.38
C MET A 106 20.85 15.35 -0.59
N PRO A 107 22.18 15.44 -0.77
CA PRO A 107 22.86 16.72 -0.88
C PRO A 107 22.26 17.49 -2.06
N THR A 108 21.61 18.60 -1.75
CA THR A 108 21.33 19.63 -2.74
C THR A 108 22.68 20.08 -3.26
N SER A 109 23.08 19.56 -4.42
CA SER A 109 24.26 20.11 -5.09
C SER A 109 23.98 21.61 -5.27
N ALA A 110 24.91 22.49 -4.89
CA ALA A 110 24.72 23.95 -4.95
C ALA A 110 24.38 24.50 -6.36
N ARG A 111 24.38 23.63 -7.37
CA ARG A 111 24.01 23.91 -8.76
C ARG A 111 22.54 23.63 -9.07
N ASP A 112 21.79 22.99 -8.17
CA ASP A 112 20.43 22.57 -8.41
C ASP A 112 19.61 22.65 -7.11
N PRO A 113 18.89 23.77 -6.87
CA PRO A 113 18.12 23.98 -5.66
C PRO A 113 16.98 22.95 -5.48
N ASP A 114 16.56 22.27 -6.55
CA ASP A 114 15.49 21.28 -6.52
C ASP A 114 16.01 19.84 -6.36
N ALA A 115 17.34 19.63 -6.27
CA ALA A 115 17.93 18.30 -6.23
C ALA A 115 17.49 17.45 -5.01
N GLY A 116 17.16 18.09 -3.89
CA GLY A 116 16.65 17.42 -2.68
C GLY A 116 15.18 16.99 -2.79
N GLU A 117 14.44 17.53 -3.76
CA GLU A 117 13.01 17.21 -3.97
C GLU A 117 12.79 16.18 -5.08
N ARG A 118 13.84 15.82 -5.83
CA ARG A 118 13.69 14.92 -6.97
C ARG A 118 13.49 13.48 -6.53
N PRO A 119 12.40 12.83 -6.98
CA PRO A 119 12.22 11.41 -6.77
C PRO A 119 13.34 10.64 -7.48
N PHE A 120 13.92 9.66 -6.79
CA PHE A 120 14.91 8.75 -7.37
C PHE A 120 14.39 7.31 -7.33
N LYS A 121 14.85 6.50 -8.30
CA LYS A 121 14.43 5.10 -8.42
C LYS A 121 15.35 4.23 -7.59
N GLU A 122 14.77 3.38 -6.76
CA GLU A 122 15.49 2.40 -5.96
C GLU A 122 14.90 1.00 -6.11
N VAL A 123 15.73 0.03 -5.79
CA VAL A 123 15.41 -1.38 -5.71
C VAL A 123 15.65 -1.86 -4.27
N MET A 124 14.66 -2.55 -3.71
CA MET A 124 14.80 -3.24 -2.43
C MET A 124 14.57 -4.74 -2.62
N LEU A 125 15.52 -5.54 -2.13
CA LEU A 125 15.44 -6.99 -2.11
C LEU A 125 15.05 -7.43 -0.70
N LEU A 126 14.00 -8.23 -0.62
CA LEU A 126 13.50 -8.82 0.63
C LEU A 126 13.56 -10.34 0.53
N LYS A 127 14.12 -10.99 1.54
CA LYS A 127 14.21 -12.46 1.61
C LYS A 127 13.77 -12.94 2.99
N ARG A 128 12.75 -13.80 3.03
CA ARG A 128 12.25 -14.44 4.25
C ARG A 128 13.38 -15.19 4.96
N ILE A 129 13.53 -14.94 6.26
CA ILE A 129 14.38 -15.74 7.16
C ILE A 129 13.48 -16.70 7.94
N ASN A 130 12.43 -16.16 8.57
CA ASN A 130 11.40 -16.93 9.28
C ASN A 130 10.05 -16.20 9.19
N HIS A 131 9.10 -16.51 10.07
CA HIS A 131 7.75 -15.92 10.08
C HIS A 131 7.69 -14.46 10.57
N LYS A 132 8.70 -14.00 11.32
CA LYS A 132 8.82 -12.62 11.85
C LYS A 132 10.04 -11.87 11.34
N SER A 133 10.99 -12.54 10.69
CA SER A 133 12.27 -11.96 10.28
C SER A 133 12.49 -12.07 8.78
N MET A 134 13.13 -11.06 8.20
CA MET A 134 13.59 -11.05 6.82
C MET A 134 14.96 -10.38 6.67
N SER A 135 15.66 -10.74 5.61
CA SER A 135 16.86 -10.05 5.14
C SER A 135 16.44 -8.96 4.15
N VAL A 136 16.95 -7.75 4.35
CA VAL A 136 16.66 -6.56 3.57
C VAL A 136 17.95 -6.04 2.93
N ARG A 137 17.89 -5.70 1.65
CA ARG A 137 18.96 -4.99 0.95
C ARG A 137 18.36 -3.91 0.06
N LYS A 138 18.79 -2.65 0.20
CA LYS A 138 18.30 -1.52 -0.59
C LYS A 138 19.43 -0.94 -1.44
N THR A 139 19.11 -0.42 -2.62
CA THR A 139 20.00 0.49 -3.33
C THR A 139 19.92 1.90 -2.73
N ILE A 140 21.01 2.66 -2.90
CA ILE A 140 21.11 4.09 -2.59
C ILE A 140 21.72 4.76 -3.84
N ALA A 141 20.98 5.70 -4.40
CA ALA A 141 21.22 6.27 -5.73
C ALA A 141 21.41 5.18 -6.80
N GLY A 142 20.55 4.14 -6.79
CA GLY A 142 20.57 3.05 -7.77
C GLY A 142 21.71 2.04 -7.61
N GLN A 143 22.52 2.14 -6.54
CA GLN A 143 23.61 1.21 -6.27
C GLN A 143 23.44 0.51 -4.91
N PHE A 144 23.74 -0.79 -4.83
CA PHE A 144 23.74 -1.51 -3.56
C PHE A 144 24.97 -1.15 -2.70
N LYS A 145 24.85 -0.06 -1.94
CA LYS A 145 25.88 0.43 -1.02
C LYS A 145 25.55 -0.04 0.39
N GLY A 146 25.95 -1.26 0.74
CA GLY A 146 25.77 -1.82 2.08
C GLY A 146 25.53 -3.33 2.07
N PRO A 147 25.79 -4.00 3.22
CA PRO A 147 25.42 -5.38 3.40
C PRO A 147 23.89 -5.51 3.49
N ASN A 148 23.41 -6.74 3.37
CA ASN A 148 22.04 -7.03 3.77
C ASN A 148 21.96 -6.88 5.30
N TRP A 149 20.82 -6.40 5.79
CA TRP A 149 20.53 -6.34 7.23
C TRP A 149 19.29 -7.18 7.54
N GLN A 150 19.10 -7.54 8.81
CA GLN A 150 17.94 -8.32 9.27
C GLN A 150 16.89 -7.39 9.86
N ALA A 151 15.66 -7.54 9.41
CA ALA A 151 14.48 -6.83 9.90
C ALA A 151 13.56 -7.80 10.62
N ASP A 152 13.35 -7.59 11.91
CA ASP A 152 12.45 -8.37 12.75
C ASP A 152 11.15 -7.59 13.01
N TYR A 153 10.02 -8.27 12.92
CA TYR A 153 8.70 -7.67 13.12
C TYR A 153 8.55 -7.22 14.56
N CYS A 154 8.20 -5.95 14.75
CA CYS A 154 8.02 -5.39 16.08
C CYS A 154 6.88 -6.11 16.84
N PRO A 155 6.94 -6.15 18.19
CA PRO A 155 5.93 -6.78 19.02
C PRO A 155 4.50 -6.31 18.72
N ASP A 156 3.52 -7.21 18.88
CA ASP A 156 2.12 -6.96 18.46
C ASP A 156 1.50 -5.74 19.16
N ASP A 157 1.86 -5.47 20.42
CA ASP A 157 1.40 -4.29 21.16
C ASP A 157 1.92 -2.98 20.55
N VAL A 158 3.15 -2.99 20.02
CA VAL A 158 3.72 -1.85 19.27
C VAL A 158 3.00 -1.65 17.95
N GLN A 159 2.70 -2.74 17.22
CA GLN A 159 1.94 -2.66 15.97
C GLN A 159 0.56 -2.04 16.21
N GLN A 160 -0.17 -2.53 17.22
CA GLN A 160 -1.51 -2.05 17.55
C GLN A 160 -1.50 -0.58 17.96
N THR A 161 -0.59 -0.19 18.85
CA THR A 161 -0.47 1.21 19.31
C THR A 161 -0.30 2.15 18.11
N ARG A 162 0.56 1.82 17.16
CA ARG A 162 0.81 2.66 15.99
C ARG A 162 -0.35 2.68 14.99
N ILE A 163 -1.05 1.56 14.83
CA ILE A 163 -2.28 1.50 14.01
C ILE A 163 -3.34 2.45 14.61
N GLU A 164 -3.50 2.43 15.94
CA GLU A 164 -4.43 3.33 16.65
C GLU A 164 -4.00 4.81 16.53
N GLU A 165 -2.71 5.10 16.67
CA GLU A 165 -2.16 6.44 16.46
C GLU A 165 -2.39 6.94 15.03
N LYS A 166 -2.11 6.11 14.01
CA LYS A 166 -2.37 6.42 12.59
C LYS A 166 -3.85 6.72 12.38
N LYS A 167 -4.74 5.88 12.90
CA LYS A 167 -6.19 6.06 12.79
C LYS A 167 -6.66 7.34 13.48
N SER A 168 -6.16 7.63 14.69
CA SER A 168 -6.49 8.86 15.41
C SER A 168 -5.96 10.10 14.68
N ALA A 169 -4.77 10.03 14.08
CA ALA A 169 -4.22 11.11 13.27
C ALA A 169 -5.06 11.38 12.01
N GLU A 170 -5.49 10.32 11.32
CA GLU A 170 -6.40 10.43 10.16
C GLU A 170 -7.76 11.01 10.55
N GLU A 171 -8.30 10.60 11.70
CA GLU A 171 -9.56 11.14 12.22
C GLU A 171 -9.43 12.62 12.61
N LYS A 172 -8.36 13.00 13.31
CA LYS A 172 -8.05 14.41 13.62
C LYS A 172 -7.86 15.25 12.36
N ALA A 173 -7.22 14.70 11.33
CA ALA A 173 -7.05 15.37 10.04
C ALA A 173 -8.42 15.61 9.37
N ARG A 174 -9.33 14.62 9.41
CA ARG A 174 -10.70 14.78 8.92
C ARG A 174 -11.45 15.90 9.62
N TYR A 175 -11.36 16.03 10.94
CA TYR A 175 -12.04 17.12 11.67
C TYR A 175 -11.47 18.51 11.38
N LYS A 176 -10.18 18.62 11.04
CA LYS A 176 -9.56 19.90 10.66
C LYS A 176 -10.02 20.41 9.29
N ILE A 177 -10.46 19.53 8.38
CA ILE A 177 -10.91 19.93 7.03
C ILE A 177 -12.17 20.83 7.12
N PRO A 178 -13.26 20.47 7.84
CA PRO A 178 -14.41 21.34 8.07
C PRO A 178 -14.05 22.69 8.71
N GLU A 179 -13.14 22.71 9.68
CA GLU A 179 -12.67 23.96 10.30
C GLU A 179 -11.97 24.86 9.28
N GLN A 180 -11.10 24.29 8.45
CA GLN A 180 -10.46 25.03 7.35
C GLN A 180 -11.46 25.49 6.29
N LEU A 181 -12.52 24.73 6.02
CA LEU A 181 -13.63 25.08 5.12
C LEU A 181 -14.50 26.21 5.67
N SER A 182 -14.57 26.37 6.99
CA SER A 182 -15.40 27.38 7.66
C SER A 182 -14.78 28.78 7.70
N ARG A 183 -13.58 28.98 7.14
CA ARG A 183 -12.91 30.29 7.13
C ARG A 183 -13.59 31.25 6.15
N PRO A 184 -14.18 32.38 6.62
CA PRO A 184 -14.87 33.32 5.74
C PRO A 184 -13.89 34.04 4.81
N ASN A 185 -14.35 34.36 3.58
CA ASN A 185 -13.66 35.15 2.54
C ASN A 185 -12.66 34.44 1.61
N GLN A 186 -12.80 33.13 1.40
CA GLN A 186 -11.96 32.40 0.45
C GLN A 186 -12.80 31.69 -0.60
N TRP A 187 -12.53 31.94 -1.88
CA TRP A 187 -13.18 31.20 -2.96
C TRP A 187 -12.73 29.74 -2.93
N ARG A 188 -13.70 28.83 -3.04
CA ARG A 188 -13.47 27.38 -3.10
C ARG A 188 -14.53 26.70 -3.99
N PRO A 189 -14.19 25.58 -4.64
CA PRO A 189 -15.21 24.72 -5.24
C PRO A 189 -16.18 24.24 -4.15
N LYS A 190 -17.45 24.12 -4.54
CA LYS A 190 -18.53 23.62 -3.67
C LYS A 190 -18.58 22.10 -3.80
N ASP A 191 -19.16 21.47 -2.79
CA ASP A 191 -19.49 20.06 -2.91
C ASP A 191 -20.52 19.87 -4.03
N GLY A 192 -20.28 18.91 -4.92
CA GLY A 192 -21.12 18.68 -6.09
C GLY A 192 -20.46 17.92 -7.24
N ILE A 193 -21.24 17.75 -8.30
CA ILE A 193 -20.82 17.13 -9.56
C ILE A 193 -20.33 18.20 -10.51
N TYR A 194 -19.18 17.93 -11.14
CA TYR A 194 -18.53 18.82 -12.09
C TYR A 194 -18.36 18.13 -13.45
N ALA A 195 -18.54 18.90 -14.51
CA ALA A 195 -18.26 18.48 -15.87
C ALA A 195 -17.49 19.58 -16.61
N SER A 196 -16.60 19.18 -17.51
CA SER A 196 -15.92 20.06 -18.46
C SER A 196 -16.93 20.68 -19.43
N THR A 197 -16.75 21.95 -19.77
CA THR A 197 -17.62 22.67 -20.71
C THR A 197 -17.66 21.99 -22.08
N GLY A 198 -18.84 21.90 -22.70
CA GLY A 198 -19.05 21.26 -23.99
C GLY A 198 -20.52 21.20 -24.40
N PRO A 199 -20.82 20.75 -25.63
CA PRO A 199 -22.19 20.68 -26.16
C PRO A 199 -23.12 19.74 -25.36
N ASP A 200 -22.55 18.82 -24.57
CA ASP A 200 -23.24 17.85 -23.72
C ASP A 200 -23.08 18.12 -22.21
N PHE A 201 -22.64 19.33 -21.84
CA PHE A 201 -22.33 19.71 -20.45
C PHE A 201 -23.48 19.43 -19.48
N SER A 202 -24.70 19.84 -19.84
CA SER A 202 -25.88 19.70 -18.96
C SER A 202 -26.22 18.23 -18.71
N ASP A 203 -26.16 17.41 -19.77
CA ASP A 203 -26.44 15.97 -19.68
C ASP A 203 -25.37 15.23 -18.88
N ARG A 204 -24.09 15.62 -19.03
CA ARG A 204 -22.98 15.08 -18.24
C ARG A 204 -23.12 15.43 -16.76
N CYS A 205 -23.42 16.68 -16.42
CA CYS A 205 -23.70 17.08 -15.03
C CYS A 205 -24.88 16.31 -14.41
N ALA A 206 -25.92 16.01 -15.20
CA ALA A 206 -27.11 15.32 -14.69
C ALA A 206 -26.93 13.80 -14.53
N ARG A 207 -26.09 13.14 -15.34
CA ARG A 207 -25.98 11.67 -15.37
C ARG A 207 -24.81 11.10 -14.58
N SER A 208 -23.60 11.64 -14.76
CA SER A 208 -22.38 11.00 -14.24
C SER A 208 -21.27 11.96 -13.82
N GLY A 209 -21.29 13.20 -14.30
CA GLY A 209 -20.17 14.14 -14.20
C GLY A 209 -18.90 13.63 -14.89
N ASP A 210 -17.87 14.47 -14.87
CA ASP A 210 -16.48 14.03 -15.10
C ASP A 210 -15.80 13.71 -13.76
N PHE A 211 -16.16 14.46 -12.71
CA PHE A 211 -15.70 14.25 -11.36
C PHE A 211 -16.70 14.81 -10.34
N ALA A 212 -16.65 14.28 -9.11
CA ALA A 212 -17.39 14.81 -7.97
C ALA A 212 -16.40 15.28 -6.90
N ILE A 213 -16.72 16.40 -6.28
CA ILE A 213 -15.99 16.95 -5.15
C ILE A 213 -16.93 16.88 -3.94
N GLY A 214 -16.46 16.29 -2.85
CA GLY A 214 -17.06 16.36 -1.53
C GLY A 214 -16.01 16.84 -0.53
N LEU A 215 -15.83 18.15 -0.38
CA LEU A 215 -14.81 18.66 0.54
C LEU A 215 -15.23 18.46 2.00
N VAL A 216 -16.53 18.46 2.31
CA VAL A 216 -17.04 18.28 3.68
C VAL A 216 -16.77 16.87 4.20
N ASP A 217 -16.99 15.85 3.37
CA ASP A 217 -16.71 14.44 3.68
C ASP A 217 -15.27 14.03 3.29
N GLY A 218 -14.51 14.93 2.69
CA GLY A 218 -13.11 14.74 2.31
C GLY A 218 -12.93 13.72 1.19
N SER A 219 -13.79 13.76 0.18
CA SER A 219 -13.79 12.87 -0.98
C SER A 219 -13.63 13.63 -2.30
N ILE A 220 -12.92 13.02 -3.24
CA ILE A 220 -12.90 13.40 -4.66
C ILE A 220 -13.00 12.12 -5.47
N SER A 221 -13.89 12.08 -6.46
CA SER A 221 -14.01 10.94 -7.36
C SER A 221 -13.96 11.39 -8.82
N SER A 222 -13.33 10.57 -9.66
CA SER A 222 -13.39 10.73 -11.13
C SER A 222 -13.41 9.36 -11.79
N GLY A 223 -14.49 9.09 -12.54
CA GLY A 223 -14.74 7.77 -13.11
C GLY A 223 -14.77 6.67 -12.05
N ARG A 224 -13.78 5.76 -12.08
CA ARG A 224 -13.64 4.65 -11.11
C ARG A 224 -12.62 4.92 -10.00
N ALA A 225 -11.96 6.08 -10.03
CA ALA A 225 -11.03 6.46 -8.98
C ALA A 225 -11.80 7.16 -7.86
N GLU A 226 -11.65 6.64 -6.64
CA GLU A 226 -12.09 7.29 -5.42
C GLU A 226 -10.87 7.71 -4.62
N CYS A 227 -10.82 8.99 -4.26
CA CYS A 227 -9.74 9.61 -3.53
C CYS A 227 -10.26 10.26 -2.26
N LYS A 228 -9.47 10.16 -1.20
CA LYS A 228 -9.70 10.89 0.05
C LYS A 228 -8.82 12.14 0.06
N VAL A 229 -9.42 13.28 0.36
CA VAL A 229 -8.70 14.51 0.68
C VAL A 229 -8.06 14.32 2.04
N VAL A 230 -6.73 14.35 2.09
CA VAL A 230 -5.96 14.24 3.33
C VAL A 230 -5.55 15.59 3.89
N GLU A 231 -5.42 16.59 3.02
CA GLU A 231 -5.09 17.95 3.42
C GLU A 231 -5.67 18.94 2.42
N LEU A 232 -6.13 20.08 2.93
CA LEU A 232 -6.53 21.24 2.15
C LEU A 232 -5.63 22.41 2.53
N MET A 233 -4.88 22.91 1.56
CA MET A 233 -4.08 24.11 1.71
C MET A 233 -4.70 25.24 0.91
N ASN A 234 -4.65 26.43 1.47
CA ASN A 234 -5.13 27.64 0.82
C ASN A 234 -3.95 28.35 0.16
N ILE A 235 -3.96 28.44 -1.17
CA ILE A 235 -2.88 29.09 -1.93
C ILE A 235 -3.43 30.41 -2.48
N GLY A 236 -3.31 31.47 -1.68
CA GLY A 236 -3.82 32.80 -2.03
C GLY A 236 -5.35 32.93 -1.94
N GLN A 237 -5.90 33.98 -2.55
CA GLN A 237 -7.31 34.35 -2.37
C GLN A 237 -8.31 33.53 -3.21
N ALA A 238 -7.85 32.92 -4.31
CA ALA A 238 -8.70 32.24 -5.29
C ALA A 238 -8.22 30.84 -5.69
N ALA A 239 -7.28 30.24 -4.95
CA ALA A 239 -6.83 28.88 -5.21
C ALA A 239 -6.69 28.06 -3.94
N ILE A 240 -6.95 26.77 -4.08
CA ILE A 240 -6.71 25.76 -3.06
C ILE A 240 -5.81 24.68 -3.65
N SER A 241 -4.97 24.10 -2.80
CA SER A 241 -4.25 22.86 -3.09
C SER A 241 -4.86 21.75 -2.23
N LEU A 242 -5.04 20.59 -2.85
CA LEU A 242 -5.61 19.42 -2.22
C LEU A 242 -4.57 18.31 -2.29
N SER A 243 -4.13 17.85 -1.12
CA SER A 243 -3.39 16.60 -1.03
C SER A 243 -4.42 15.48 -0.98
N ILE A 244 -4.36 14.55 -1.92
CA ILE A 244 -5.33 13.44 -2.04
C ILE A 244 -4.64 12.08 -2.02
N ARG A 245 -5.30 11.08 -1.43
CA ARG A 245 -4.92 9.66 -1.49
C ARG A 245 -5.97 8.88 -2.23
N CYS A 246 -5.60 8.27 -3.36
CA CYS A 246 -6.52 7.54 -4.22
C CYS A 246 -6.39 6.03 -4.02
N SER A 247 -7.52 5.35 -3.83
CA SER A 247 -7.59 3.90 -3.98
C SER A 247 -7.76 3.56 -5.45
N GLN A 248 -6.80 2.85 -6.05
CA GLN A 248 -7.04 2.25 -7.36
C GLN A 248 -8.00 1.06 -7.20
N PRO A 249 -9.05 0.95 -8.03
CA PRO A 249 -9.87 -0.25 -8.05
C PRO A 249 -8.98 -1.44 -8.46
N ARG A 250 -9.05 -2.54 -7.70
CA ARG A 250 -8.46 -3.82 -8.14
C ARG A 250 -9.02 -4.13 -9.52
N ALA A 251 -8.15 -4.26 -10.51
CA ALA A 251 -8.56 -4.81 -11.80
C ALA A 251 -9.19 -6.19 -11.53
N LYS A 252 -10.48 -6.35 -11.85
CA LYS A 252 -11.06 -7.68 -11.96
C LYS A 252 -10.26 -8.39 -13.03
N GLN A 253 -9.52 -9.43 -12.65
CA GLN A 253 -8.92 -10.36 -13.61
C GLN A 253 -10.09 -10.97 -14.38
N ALA A 254 -10.11 -10.70 -15.69
CA ALA A 254 -10.96 -11.38 -16.65
C ALA A 254 -10.31 -12.72 -17.03
#